data_AF-A0A3Q0F5U3-F1
#
_entry.id   AF-A0A3Q0F5U3-F1
#
_cell.length_a   1.000
_cell.length_b   1.000
_cell.length_c   1.000
_cell.angle_alpha   90.00
_cell.angle_beta   90.00
_cell.angle_gamma   90.00
#
_symmetry.space_group_name_H-M   'P 1'
#
loop_
_entity.id
_entity.type
_entity.pdbx_description
1 polymer ?
#
loop_
_entity_poly.entity_id
_entity_poly.type
_entity_poly.pdbx_seq_one_letter_code
_entity_poly.pdbx_strand_id
1 'polypeptide(L)'
;MDAVVAGAGEKWSETTSCFGHRRRNRTGSGAASLKNSSIPWDAPRGSLFLLILLGEGNLLPIFFEIMLNLFWKTHKSILLFKVVNGLLQREDWDTAIKIPLGVVPAGTGNGMAKSLLDSVGDPCTITNAVLAIIRGHKRSLDVATITQGETRFFSVLMLAWGLVADIDIESEKYRWMGSARIDFYALTRIFHLRHYEGCLYFVPAPGFEAYGETISYPGSSASKRIISDQMDGESGKLKRLGYQGPEIDLENLSWRVLNGPFISVWLHNVPWGAENTKAAPNAEFSDGYLDLIIMKNCPKLPLLSLMSDLNNGGHVKSPHVMYLKVKVLVLEPGPRRGDQEKEGIIDADGEVLARGKGSYQCEQKALMAYDKLQITVDQGLATLFTPI
;
A
#
# COMPACT_ATOMS: atom_id res chain seq x y z
N MET A 1 23.03 2.66 17.82
CA MET A 1 21.86 2.50 16.94
C MET A 1 20.71 2.09 17.80
N ASP A 2 19.73 2.98 17.95
CA ASP A 2 18.55 2.72 18.75
C ASP A 2 17.48 2.12 17.84
N ALA A 3 17.10 0.87 18.11
CA ALA A 3 16.08 0.16 17.36
C ALA A 3 14.76 0.25 18.13
N VAL A 4 13.70 0.74 17.49
CA VAL A 4 12.35 0.63 18.06
C VAL A 4 11.58 -0.47 17.33
N VAL A 5 11.25 -1.50 18.09
CA VAL A 5 10.43 -2.63 17.64
C VAL A 5 8.98 -2.32 18.01
N ALA A 6 8.11 -2.31 17.02
CA ALA A 6 6.67 -2.18 17.16
C ALA A 6 6.01 -3.51 16.83
N GLY A 7 5.29 -4.16 17.75
CA GLY A 7 4.42 -5.29 17.38
C GLY A 7 3.41 -5.72 18.42
N ALA A 8 2.25 -6.18 17.96
CA ALA A 8 1.07 -6.47 18.78
C ALA A 8 1.29 -7.65 19.74
N GLY A 9 1.25 -7.40 21.05
CA GLY A 9 1.23 -8.44 22.08
C GLY A 9 0.40 -7.99 23.28
N GLU A 10 -0.59 -8.80 23.67
CA GLU A 10 -1.26 -8.66 24.97
C GLU A 10 -0.29 -9.12 26.06
N LYS A 11 -0.06 -8.25 27.06
CA LYS A 11 0.89 -8.35 28.19
C LYS A 11 2.33 -7.90 27.87
N TRP A 12 2.55 -6.60 28.05
CA TRP A 12 3.78 -6.14 28.68
C TRP A 12 3.63 -6.35 30.20
N SER A 13 4.29 -7.35 30.78
CA SER A 13 4.61 -7.27 32.20
C SER A 13 5.73 -6.24 32.35
N GLU A 14 5.44 -5.16 33.08
CA GLU A 14 6.42 -4.16 33.50
C GLU A 14 7.72 -4.83 33.96
N THR A 15 8.78 -4.64 33.19
CA THR A 15 10.16 -4.78 33.70
C THR A 15 10.89 -3.47 33.47
N THR A 16 10.29 -2.41 34.02
CA THR A 16 11.00 -1.18 34.37
C THR A 16 11.75 -1.42 35.68
N SER A 17 12.91 -2.06 35.64
CA SER A 17 14.00 -1.72 36.56
C SER A 17 15.30 -2.33 36.06
N CYS A 18 16.28 -1.49 35.73
CA CYS A 18 17.68 -1.64 36.13
C CYS A 18 18.54 -0.65 35.34
N PHE A 19 18.41 0.65 35.60
CA PHE A 19 19.54 1.56 35.49
C PHE A 19 19.31 2.74 36.44
N GLY A 20 20.02 2.71 37.58
CA GLY A 20 19.88 3.72 38.62
C GLY A 20 20.85 3.55 39.79
N HIS A 21 22.09 3.98 39.57
CA HIS A 21 23.06 4.44 40.58
C HIS A 21 23.66 3.45 41.60
N ARG A 22 24.90 3.03 41.33
CA ARG A 22 25.97 3.06 42.35
C ARG A 22 27.35 3.24 41.71
N ARG A 23 27.98 4.38 42.01
CA ARG A 23 29.42 4.59 41.85
C ARG A 23 30.19 3.53 42.65
N ARG A 24 31.11 2.82 42.02
CA ARG A 24 32.45 2.54 42.59
C ARG A 24 33.39 1.90 41.56
N ASN A 25 34.60 2.45 41.51
CA ASN A 25 35.79 2.01 40.77
C ASN A 25 36.02 0.50 40.81
N ARG A 26 36.41 -0.09 39.67
CA ARG A 26 37.71 -0.79 39.51
C ARG A 26 37.91 -1.26 38.06
N THR A 27 39.16 -1.12 37.66
CA THR A 27 39.85 -1.54 36.43
C THR A 27 39.66 -3.03 36.11
N GLY A 28 39.52 -3.36 34.82
CA GLY A 28 39.66 -4.74 34.34
C GLY A 28 39.26 -4.90 32.87
N SER A 29 40.25 -5.11 32.00
CA SER A 29 40.08 -5.57 30.63
C SER A 29 39.37 -6.93 30.58
N GLY A 30 38.35 -7.05 29.75
CA GLY A 30 37.69 -8.34 29.49
C GLY A 30 36.85 -8.26 28.23
N ALA A 31 37.37 -8.79 27.12
CA ALA A 31 36.59 -9.05 25.93
C ALA A 31 35.42 -9.99 26.28
N ALA A 32 34.19 -9.53 26.13
CA ALA A 32 32.99 -10.34 26.33
C ALA A 32 32.57 -10.92 24.97
N SER A 33 32.95 -12.18 24.77
CA SER A 33 32.48 -13.10 23.73
C SER A 33 30.95 -13.15 23.68
N LEU A 34 30.39 -13.00 22.46
CA LEU A 34 29.03 -13.40 22.09
C LEU A 34 28.88 -14.90 22.33
N LYS A 35 28.47 -15.29 23.54
CA LYS A 35 28.00 -16.64 23.82
C LYS A 35 26.51 -16.72 23.52
N ASN A 36 26.18 -17.58 22.56
CA ASN A 36 24.92 -18.31 22.38
C ASN A 36 23.78 -17.88 23.31
N SER A 37 22.95 -16.95 22.84
CA SER A 37 21.59 -16.76 23.33
C SER A 37 20.64 -16.97 22.16
N SER A 38 20.35 -18.24 21.86
CA SER A 38 19.10 -18.62 21.21
C SER A 38 17.96 -18.24 22.17
N ILE A 39 17.49 -17.00 22.05
CA ILE A 39 16.26 -16.54 22.71
C ILE A 39 15.11 -17.27 22.02
N PRO A 40 14.33 -18.11 22.71
CA PRO A 40 13.16 -18.74 22.11
C PRO A 40 12.08 -17.68 21.97
N TRP A 41 11.83 -17.26 20.73
CA TRP A 41 10.74 -16.34 20.38
C TRP A 41 9.44 -17.14 20.20
N ASP A 42 8.81 -17.54 21.30
CA ASP A 42 7.43 -18.04 21.27
C ASP A 42 6.46 -16.84 21.11
N ALA A 43 6.33 -16.35 19.88
CA ALA A 43 5.31 -15.37 19.51
C ALA A 43 4.00 -16.08 19.11
N PRO A 44 2.82 -15.71 19.67
CA PRO A 44 1.55 -16.25 19.23
C PRO A 44 1.32 -16.00 17.74
N ARG A 45 0.73 -16.98 17.04
CA ARG A 45 0.36 -16.88 15.61
C ARG A 45 -0.60 -15.69 15.42
N GLY A 46 -0.13 -14.59 14.82
CA GLY A 46 -1.02 -13.49 14.38
C GLY A 46 -0.51 -12.05 14.52
N SER A 47 0.74 -11.80 14.93
CA SER A 47 1.20 -10.42 15.23
C SER A 47 2.29 -9.91 14.31
N LEU A 48 2.02 -8.81 13.58
CA LEU A 48 2.96 -8.07 12.74
C LEU A 48 3.97 -7.27 13.60
N PHE A 49 5.24 -7.33 13.24
CA PHE A 49 6.30 -6.49 13.84
C PHE A 49 6.88 -5.55 12.77
N LEU A 50 6.99 -4.26 13.06
CA LEU A 50 7.77 -3.31 12.28
C LEU A 50 9.00 -2.93 13.11
N LEU A 51 10.18 -3.03 12.53
CA LEU A 51 11.42 -2.60 13.17
C LEU A 51 11.86 -1.30 12.52
N ILE A 52 11.78 -0.20 13.27
CA ILE A 52 12.30 1.08 12.85
C ILE A 52 13.63 1.30 13.56
N LEU A 53 14.72 1.32 12.80
CA LEU A 53 16.02 1.72 13.33
C LEU A 53 16.10 3.24 13.27
N LEU A 54 16.01 3.90 14.43
CA LEU A 54 16.21 5.33 14.54
C LEU A 54 17.71 5.62 14.53
N GLY A 55 18.14 6.44 13.58
CA GLY A 55 19.46 7.10 13.66
C GLY A 55 19.50 8.01 14.88
N GLU A 56 20.70 8.26 15.42
CA GLU A 56 20.92 9.05 16.64
C GLU A 56 20.16 10.39 16.57
N GLY A 57 19.04 10.49 17.31
CA GLY A 57 18.16 11.66 17.34
C GLY A 57 16.95 11.44 18.26
N ASN A 58 16.48 12.50 18.93
CA ASN A 58 15.44 12.53 19.98
C ASN A 58 14.01 12.14 19.52
N LEU A 59 13.83 11.27 18.52
CA LEU A 59 12.53 10.88 17.95
C LEU A 59 11.84 9.72 18.69
N LEU A 60 12.51 9.11 19.69
CA LEU A 60 12.01 7.98 20.48
C LEU A 60 10.64 8.24 21.16
N PRO A 61 10.40 9.40 21.82
CA PRO A 61 9.14 9.67 22.52
C PRO A 61 7.96 9.81 21.54
N ILE A 62 8.23 10.39 20.38
CA ILE A 62 7.25 10.71 19.34
C ILE A 62 6.79 9.43 18.63
N PHE A 63 7.71 8.50 18.42
CA PHE A 63 7.38 7.16 17.93
C PHE A 63 6.52 6.38 18.92
N PHE A 64 6.81 6.50 20.22
CA PHE A 64 6.02 5.85 21.28
C PHE A 64 4.56 6.31 21.25
N GLU A 65 4.30 7.59 20.99
CA GLU A 65 2.95 8.17 20.93
C GLU A 65 2.16 7.69 19.69
N ILE A 66 2.81 7.63 18.51
CA ILE A 66 2.23 7.05 17.29
C ILE A 66 1.92 5.57 17.50
N MET A 67 2.85 4.82 18.07
CA MET A 67 2.68 3.40 18.32
C MET A 67 1.57 3.12 19.33
N LEU A 68 1.51 3.85 20.45
CA LEU A 68 0.45 3.68 21.47
C LEU A 68 -0.96 3.92 20.90
N ASN A 69 -1.11 4.92 20.03
CA ASN A 69 -2.40 5.23 19.40
C ASN A 69 -2.79 4.22 18.30
N LEU A 70 -1.80 3.60 17.63
CA LEU A 70 -2.03 2.65 16.53
C LEU A 70 -2.09 1.17 16.98
N PHE A 71 -1.48 0.82 18.12
CA PHE A 71 -1.28 -0.56 18.60
C PHE A 71 -2.56 -1.31 18.91
N TRP A 72 -3.63 -0.60 19.29
CA TRP A 72 -4.84 -1.22 19.83
C TRP A 72 -5.84 -1.72 18.77
N LYS A 73 -5.57 -1.60 17.46
CA LYS A 73 -6.65 -1.77 16.46
C LYS A 73 -6.52 -2.86 15.37
N THR A 74 -5.38 -3.43 14.97
CA THR A 74 -5.41 -4.29 13.75
C THR A 74 -4.29 -5.33 13.56
N HIS A 75 -4.66 -6.52 13.03
CA HIS A 75 -3.85 -7.73 12.73
C HIS A 75 -3.63 -8.02 11.22
N LYS A 76 -3.56 -7.01 10.35
CA LYS A 76 -3.17 -7.17 8.92
C LYS A 76 -1.86 -6.42 8.67
N SER A 77 -1.31 -6.50 7.45
CA SER A 77 -0.10 -5.80 6.94
C SER A 77 -0.21 -4.28 6.84
N ILE A 78 -0.92 -3.73 7.79
CA ILE A 78 -1.47 -2.41 7.86
C ILE A 78 -0.42 -1.41 8.40
N LEU A 79 0.66 -1.89 9.00
CA LEU A 79 1.55 -1.00 9.75
C LEU A 79 2.45 -0.15 8.85
N LEU A 80 2.92 -0.67 7.71
CA LEU A 80 3.83 0.09 6.85
C LEU A 80 3.16 1.32 6.25
N PHE A 81 2.01 1.16 5.59
CA PHE A 81 1.31 2.31 5.00
C PHE A 81 0.84 3.28 6.10
N LYS A 82 0.40 2.81 7.28
CA LYS A 82 0.03 3.69 8.40
C LYS A 82 1.21 4.54 8.89
N VAL A 83 2.39 3.93 9.01
CA VAL A 83 3.61 4.66 9.37
C VAL A 83 3.95 5.68 8.28
N VAL A 84 3.90 5.30 7.00
CA VAL A 84 4.16 6.24 5.89
C VAL A 84 3.16 7.39 5.87
N ASN A 85 1.85 7.12 6.01
CA ASN A 85 0.84 8.18 6.09
C ASN A 85 1.07 9.09 7.30
N GLY A 86 1.38 8.50 8.47
CA GLY A 86 1.69 9.25 9.68
C GLY A 86 2.92 10.13 9.53
N LEU A 87 3.98 9.66 8.87
CA LEU A 87 5.19 10.44 8.58
C LEU A 87 4.89 11.59 7.61
N LEU A 88 4.13 11.32 6.55
CA LEU A 88 3.80 12.28 5.51
C LEU A 88 2.79 13.36 5.96
N GLN A 89 2.04 13.14 7.04
CA GLN A 89 1.14 14.15 7.61
C GLN A 89 1.83 15.17 8.52
N ARG A 90 3.10 14.95 8.87
CA ARG A 90 3.86 15.83 9.79
C ARG A 90 4.32 17.11 9.10
N GLU A 91 4.62 18.14 9.90
CA GLU A 91 5.23 19.37 9.39
C GLU A 91 6.65 19.14 8.86
N ASP A 92 7.43 18.28 9.52
CA ASP A 92 8.81 17.91 9.19
C ASP A 92 8.90 16.65 8.31
N TRP A 93 7.83 16.35 7.56
CA TRP A 93 7.71 15.11 6.77
C TRP A 93 8.91 14.86 5.85
N ASP A 94 9.51 15.92 5.29
CA ASP A 94 10.60 15.86 4.32
C ASP A 94 11.91 15.33 4.90
N THR A 95 12.05 15.42 6.22
CA THR A 95 13.14 14.77 6.98
C THR A 95 12.70 13.43 7.53
N ALA A 96 11.46 13.33 8.03
CA ALA A 96 10.94 12.13 8.68
C ALA A 96 10.80 10.94 7.71
N ILE A 97 10.36 11.17 6.47
CA ILE A 97 10.17 10.10 5.47
C ILE A 97 11.50 9.50 4.97
N LYS A 98 12.62 10.22 5.12
CA LYS A 98 13.96 9.75 4.75
C LYS A 98 14.52 8.71 5.73
N ILE A 99 13.88 8.51 6.88
CA ILE A 99 14.27 7.47 7.84
C ILE A 99 14.00 6.10 7.21
N PRO A 100 15.02 5.22 7.06
CA PRO A 100 14.81 3.91 6.47
C PRO A 100 13.88 3.04 7.32
N LEU A 101 12.88 2.44 6.68
CA LEU A 101 11.89 1.58 7.33
C LEU A 101 12.24 0.10 7.14
N GLY A 102 12.23 -0.69 8.23
CA GLY A 102 12.45 -2.12 8.19
C GLY A 102 11.15 -2.90 8.23
N VAL A 103 10.90 -3.73 7.21
CA VAL A 103 9.65 -4.50 7.10
C VAL A 103 9.90 -5.94 7.52
N VAL A 104 9.27 -6.40 8.61
CA VAL A 104 9.34 -7.80 9.05
C VAL A 104 7.98 -8.46 8.76
N PRO A 105 7.95 -9.59 8.02
CA PRO A 105 6.71 -10.25 7.67
C PRO A 105 6.08 -10.87 8.91
N ALA A 106 4.79 -10.60 9.11
CA ALA A 106 4.01 -11.37 10.06
C ALA A 106 2.50 -11.21 9.80
N GLY A 107 1.79 -12.34 9.84
CA GLY A 107 0.42 -12.42 9.37
C GLY A 107 0.36 -12.77 7.89
N THR A 108 -0.72 -12.35 7.20
CA THR A 108 -1.10 -12.89 5.88
C THR A 108 -0.82 -11.95 4.69
N GLY A 109 -0.56 -10.65 4.91
CA GLY A 109 -0.41 -9.66 3.82
C GLY A 109 1.05 -9.27 3.54
N ASN A 110 1.99 -10.20 3.47
CA ASN A 110 3.43 -9.86 3.52
C ASN A 110 4.02 -9.35 2.18
N GLY A 111 3.23 -8.71 1.30
CA GLY A 111 3.62 -8.36 -0.07
C GLY A 111 4.92 -7.56 -0.16
N MET A 112 5.09 -6.52 0.66
CA MET A 112 6.31 -5.72 0.67
C MET A 112 7.55 -6.52 1.13
N ALA A 113 7.45 -7.24 2.26
CA ALA A 113 8.55 -8.08 2.75
C ALA A 113 8.92 -9.18 1.75
N LYS A 114 7.91 -9.83 1.16
CA LYS A 114 8.07 -10.83 0.10
C LYS A 114 8.78 -10.22 -1.10
N SER A 115 8.39 -9.03 -1.55
CA SER A 115 9.04 -8.33 -2.66
C SER A 115 10.53 -8.03 -2.40
N LEU A 116 10.87 -7.60 -1.18
CA LEU A 116 12.26 -7.33 -0.80
C LEU A 116 13.11 -8.61 -0.82
N LEU A 117 12.63 -9.67 -0.20
CA LEU A 117 13.38 -10.93 -0.06
C LEU A 117 13.44 -11.73 -1.36
N ASP A 118 12.34 -11.78 -2.12
CA ASP A 118 12.29 -12.46 -3.43
C ASP A 118 13.26 -11.82 -4.44
N SER A 119 13.56 -10.51 -4.31
CA SER A 119 14.51 -9.83 -5.20
C SER A 119 15.94 -10.38 -5.14
N VAL A 120 16.28 -11.12 -4.09
CA VAL A 120 17.56 -11.83 -3.94
C VAL A 120 17.40 -13.35 -3.88
N GLY A 121 16.19 -13.87 -4.11
CA GLY A 121 15.86 -15.29 -4.01
C GLY A 121 15.72 -15.81 -2.58
N ASP A 122 15.66 -14.94 -1.58
CA ASP A 122 15.51 -15.34 -0.18
C ASP A 122 14.04 -15.71 0.14
N PRO A 123 13.81 -16.78 0.92
CA PRO A 123 12.48 -17.10 1.45
C PRO A 123 11.93 -15.97 2.31
N CYS A 124 10.62 -15.72 2.23
CA CYS A 124 9.92 -14.70 3.03
C CYS A 124 9.77 -15.16 4.49
N THR A 125 10.83 -15.00 5.28
CA THR A 125 10.86 -15.39 6.69
C THR A 125 11.23 -14.19 7.57
N ILE A 126 10.80 -14.24 8.83
CA ILE A 126 11.17 -13.23 9.85
C ILE A 126 12.69 -13.12 9.95
N THR A 127 13.40 -14.26 9.97
CA THR A 127 14.87 -14.29 10.11
C THR A 127 15.57 -13.58 8.95
N ASN A 128 15.16 -13.85 7.70
CA ASN A 128 15.78 -13.19 6.54
C ASN A 128 15.47 -11.69 6.51
N ALA A 129 14.24 -11.29 6.87
CA ALA A 129 13.88 -9.88 6.96
C ALA A 129 14.69 -9.13 8.02
N VAL A 130 14.84 -9.72 9.21
CA VAL A 130 15.67 -9.15 10.29
C VAL A 130 17.13 -9.07 9.87
N LEU A 131 17.66 -10.11 9.20
CA LEU A 131 19.03 -10.09 8.70
C LEU A 131 19.25 -8.99 7.65
N ALA A 132 18.29 -8.80 6.74
CA ALA A 132 18.32 -7.70 5.77
C ALA A 132 18.37 -6.32 6.45
N ILE A 133 17.58 -6.13 7.51
CA ILE A 133 17.59 -4.89 8.30
C ILE A 133 18.94 -4.69 9.01
N ILE A 134 19.49 -5.74 9.64
CA ILE A 134 20.77 -5.67 10.36
C ILE A 134 21.93 -5.36 9.41
N ARG A 135 21.91 -5.88 8.18
CA ARG A 135 22.94 -5.58 7.16
C ARG A 135 22.97 -4.10 6.79
N GLY A 136 21.84 -3.40 6.90
CA GLY A 136 21.78 -1.95 6.75
C GLY A 136 21.81 -1.44 5.31
N HIS A 137 21.69 -2.34 4.31
CA HIS A 137 21.48 -1.93 2.92
C HIS A 137 20.13 -1.23 2.78
N LYS A 138 20.04 -0.26 1.88
CA LYS A 138 18.88 0.62 1.71
C LYS A 138 18.47 0.69 0.26
N ARG A 139 17.17 0.80 0.03
CA ARG A 139 16.56 0.95 -1.29
C ARG A 139 15.49 2.04 -1.23
N SER A 140 15.43 2.87 -2.26
CA SER A 140 14.35 3.84 -2.45
C SER A 140 13.04 3.15 -2.78
N LEU A 141 11.93 3.74 -2.33
CA LEU A 141 10.58 3.25 -2.56
C LEU A 141 9.69 4.39 -3.03
N ASP A 142 9.00 4.17 -4.14
CA ASP A 142 7.97 5.05 -4.67
C ASP A 142 6.79 5.15 -3.72
N VAL A 143 6.14 6.30 -3.69
CA VAL A 143 4.91 6.49 -2.90
C VAL A 143 3.82 7.03 -3.81
N ALA A 144 2.74 6.25 -3.93
CA ALA A 144 1.54 6.65 -4.62
C ALA A 144 0.73 7.61 -3.75
N THR A 145 0.43 8.80 -4.26
CA THR A 145 -0.48 9.75 -3.65
C THR A 145 -1.84 9.64 -4.30
N ILE A 146 -2.83 9.19 -3.52
CA ILE A 146 -4.23 9.10 -3.92
C ILE A 146 -4.97 10.32 -3.39
N THR A 147 -5.63 11.07 -4.26
CA THR A 147 -6.28 12.33 -3.92
C THR A 147 -7.72 12.37 -4.38
N GLN A 148 -8.61 12.83 -3.49
CA GLN A 148 -10.00 13.15 -3.80
C GLN A 148 -10.38 14.44 -3.07
N GLY A 149 -10.51 15.54 -3.82
CA GLY A 149 -10.67 16.88 -3.24
C GLY A 149 -9.48 17.25 -2.36
N GLU A 150 -9.72 17.53 -1.08
CA GLU A 150 -8.67 17.83 -0.11
C GLU A 150 -8.12 16.58 0.60
N THR A 151 -8.83 15.45 0.51
CA THR A 151 -8.46 14.20 1.17
C THR A 151 -7.33 13.52 0.42
N ARG A 152 -6.33 13.04 1.16
CA ARG A 152 -5.18 12.32 0.62
C ARG A 152 -4.97 11.01 1.35
N PHE A 153 -4.51 10.02 0.61
CA PHE A 153 -4.02 8.76 1.14
C PHE A 153 -2.73 8.39 0.41
N PHE A 154 -1.73 7.93 1.16
CA PHE A 154 -0.44 7.51 0.61
C PHE A 154 -0.38 5.99 0.59
N SER A 155 -0.26 5.40 -0.60
CA SER A 155 -0.09 3.95 -0.80
C SER A 155 1.35 3.64 -1.16
N VAL A 156 1.86 2.54 -0.64
CA VAL A 156 3.22 2.05 -0.93
C VAL A 156 3.24 0.64 -1.53
N LEU A 157 2.07 0.00 -1.63
CA LEU A 157 1.94 -1.38 -2.09
C LEU A 157 1.01 -1.48 -3.31
N MET A 158 -0.28 -1.19 -3.13
CA MET A 158 -1.30 -1.42 -4.15
C MET A 158 -2.58 -0.57 -3.99
N LEU A 159 -3.31 -0.45 -5.09
CA LEU A 159 -4.73 -0.07 -5.11
C LEU A 159 -5.52 -1.07 -5.96
N ALA A 160 -6.71 -1.45 -5.54
CA ALA A 160 -7.59 -2.36 -6.26
C ALA A 160 -9.03 -1.83 -6.36
N TRP A 161 -9.66 -2.13 -7.49
CA TRP A 161 -11.09 -1.91 -7.75
C TRP A 161 -11.67 -3.08 -8.54
N GLY A 162 -12.87 -3.53 -8.16
CA GLY A 162 -13.53 -4.69 -8.76
C GLY A 162 -13.20 -6.00 -8.05
N LEU A 163 -13.02 -7.09 -8.79
CA LEU A 163 -12.88 -8.45 -8.25
C LEU A 163 -11.82 -8.59 -7.15
N VAL A 164 -10.63 -8.00 -7.32
CA VAL A 164 -9.56 -8.08 -6.31
C VAL A 164 -9.96 -7.37 -5.01
N ALA A 165 -10.53 -6.17 -5.09
CA ALA A 165 -11.00 -5.41 -3.91
C ALA A 165 -12.18 -6.11 -3.22
N ASP A 166 -13.11 -6.68 -3.99
CA ASP A 166 -14.17 -7.54 -3.48
C ASP A 166 -13.59 -8.70 -2.66
N ILE A 167 -12.52 -9.33 -3.15
CA ILE A 167 -11.89 -10.47 -2.47
C ILE A 167 -11.16 -10.03 -1.20
N ASP A 168 -10.33 -9.00 -1.24
CA ASP A 168 -9.58 -8.56 -0.05
C ASP A 168 -10.55 -8.15 1.07
N ILE A 169 -11.54 -7.33 0.74
CA ILE A 169 -12.42 -6.70 1.73
C ILE A 169 -13.58 -7.62 2.15
N GLU A 170 -14.33 -8.21 1.21
CA GLU A 170 -15.51 -8.99 1.61
C GLU A 170 -15.13 -10.36 2.20
N SER A 171 -13.90 -10.85 1.99
CA SER A 171 -13.40 -12.08 2.63
C SER A 171 -13.16 -11.92 4.14
N GLU A 172 -13.11 -10.69 4.66
CA GLU A 172 -12.83 -10.42 6.08
C GLU A 172 -13.88 -11.02 7.02
N LYS A 173 -15.12 -11.21 6.55
CA LYS A 173 -16.16 -11.94 7.32
C LYS A 173 -15.79 -13.40 7.61
N TYR A 174 -14.79 -13.94 6.91
CA TYR A 174 -14.26 -15.28 7.13
C TYR A 174 -12.85 -15.29 7.73
N ARG A 175 -12.50 -14.29 8.56
CA ARG A 175 -11.20 -14.24 9.26
C ARG A 175 -10.87 -15.52 10.03
N TRP A 176 -11.87 -16.26 10.51
CA TRP A 176 -11.69 -17.56 11.17
C TRP A 176 -11.00 -18.62 10.29
N MET A 177 -11.01 -18.48 8.97
CA MET A 177 -10.33 -19.39 8.03
C MET A 177 -8.84 -19.05 7.81
N GLY A 178 -8.29 -18.04 8.49
CA GLY A 178 -6.92 -17.61 8.25
C GLY A 178 -6.71 -17.14 6.80
N SER A 179 -5.59 -17.50 6.17
CA SER A 179 -5.28 -17.14 4.77
C SER A 179 -6.21 -17.78 3.74
N ALA A 180 -6.74 -18.97 4.02
CA ALA A 180 -7.63 -19.70 3.10
C ALA A 180 -8.93 -18.93 2.76
N ARG A 181 -9.28 -17.90 3.53
CA ARG A 181 -10.42 -17.02 3.24
C ARG A 181 -10.32 -16.36 1.87
N ILE A 182 -9.10 -16.02 1.42
CA ILE A 182 -8.88 -15.34 0.14
C ILE A 182 -9.25 -16.29 -1.00
N ASP A 183 -8.72 -17.52 -0.98
CA ASP A 183 -9.00 -18.54 -2.00
C ASP A 183 -10.48 -18.93 -2.02
N PHE A 184 -11.06 -19.19 -0.84
CA PHE A 184 -12.49 -19.49 -0.72
C PHE A 184 -13.38 -18.40 -1.30
N TYR A 185 -13.05 -17.14 -0.99
CA TYR A 185 -13.85 -16.02 -1.46
C TYR A 185 -13.63 -15.74 -2.94
N ALA A 186 -12.40 -15.90 -3.44
CA ALA A 186 -12.08 -15.83 -4.86
C ALA A 186 -12.94 -16.82 -5.66
N LEU A 187 -12.99 -18.10 -5.25
CA LEU A 187 -13.85 -19.11 -5.88
C LEU A 187 -15.32 -18.68 -5.86
N THR A 188 -15.81 -18.23 -4.71
CA THR A 188 -17.19 -17.74 -4.55
C THR A 188 -17.52 -16.60 -5.53
N ARG A 189 -16.60 -15.63 -5.67
CA ARG A 189 -16.75 -14.48 -6.57
C ARG A 189 -16.64 -14.87 -8.04
N ILE A 190 -15.82 -15.86 -8.40
CA ILE A 190 -15.71 -16.37 -9.78
C ILE A 190 -17.02 -17.01 -10.24
N PHE A 191 -17.68 -17.79 -9.37
CA PHE A 191 -18.98 -18.37 -9.70
C PHE A 191 -20.08 -17.31 -9.82
N HIS A 192 -19.98 -16.21 -9.06
CA HIS A 192 -20.94 -15.10 -9.05
C HIS A 192 -20.31 -13.79 -9.57
N LEU A 193 -19.60 -13.86 -10.71
CA LEU A 193 -18.78 -12.78 -11.22
C LEU A 193 -19.56 -11.47 -11.40
N ARG A 194 -18.95 -10.36 -10.97
CA ARG A 194 -19.47 -9.00 -11.11
C ARG A 194 -18.66 -8.30 -12.19
N HIS A 195 -19.32 -7.41 -12.91
CA HIS A 195 -18.69 -6.47 -13.83
C HIS A 195 -18.99 -5.07 -13.35
N TYR A 196 -18.04 -4.15 -13.52
CA TYR A 196 -18.10 -2.79 -13.02
C TYR A 196 -17.98 -1.84 -14.20
N GLU A 197 -18.96 -0.96 -14.35
CA GLU A 197 -18.87 0.16 -15.28
C GLU A 197 -17.93 1.22 -14.70
N GLY A 198 -17.26 1.98 -15.56
CA GLY A 198 -16.33 3.03 -15.14
C GLY A 198 -15.34 3.40 -16.23
N CYS A 199 -14.51 4.41 -15.95
CA CYS A 199 -13.50 4.91 -16.86
C CYS A 199 -12.13 5.00 -16.17
N LEU A 200 -11.08 4.61 -16.89
CA LEU A 200 -9.69 4.79 -16.49
C LEU A 200 -9.05 5.82 -17.41
N TYR A 201 -8.60 6.93 -16.86
CA TYR A 201 -7.80 7.91 -17.59
C TYR A 201 -6.36 7.80 -17.09
N PHE A 202 -5.38 7.69 -17.96
CA PHE A 202 -3.99 7.51 -17.52
C PHE A 202 -2.98 8.17 -18.43
N VAL A 203 -1.79 8.38 -17.89
CA VAL A 203 -0.60 8.76 -18.63
C VAL A 203 0.33 7.54 -18.65
N PRO A 204 0.53 6.90 -19.81
CA PRO A 204 1.37 5.71 -19.91
C PRO A 204 2.84 6.03 -19.67
N ALA A 205 3.59 5.06 -19.14
CA ALA A 205 5.03 5.09 -19.15
C ALA A 205 5.58 4.90 -20.59
N PRO A 206 6.84 5.30 -20.85
CA PRO A 206 7.49 5.06 -22.13
C PRO A 206 7.38 3.59 -22.57
N GLY A 207 6.91 3.35 -23.78
CA GLY A 207 6.68 2.01 -24.35
C GLY A 207 5.26 1.45 -24.17
N PHE A 208 4.38 2.15 -23.44
CA PHE A 208 2.98 1.76 -23.23
C PHE A 208 1.96 2.70 -23.90
N GLU A 209 2.40 3.56 -24.82
CA GLU A 209 1.58 4.60 -25.45
C GLU A 209 0.53 4.04 -26.42
N ALA A 210 0.70 2.79 -26.86
CA ALA A 210 -0.20 2.08 -27.74
C ALA A 210 -1.52 1.64 -27.06
N TYR A 211 -1.58 1.69 -25.73
CA TYR A 211 -2.77 1.30 -24.97
C TYR A 211 -3.73 2.49 -24.77
N GLY A 212 -5.02 2.22 -24.98
CA GLY A 212 -6.10 3.19 -24.77
C GLY A 212 -6.24 4.22 -25.89
N GLU A 213 -7.36 4.91 -25.90
CA GLU A 213 -7.65 5.97 -26.87
C GLU A 213 -7.06 7.30 -26.39
N THR A 214 -6.53 8.11 -27.30
CA THR A 214 -5.96 9.43 -26.96
C THR A 214 -7.05 10.42 -26.61
N ILE A 215 -6.88 11.16 -25.52
CA ILE A 215 -7.81 12.20 -25.08
C ILE A 215 -7.07 13.43 -24.55
N SER A 216 -7.79 14.55 -24.42
CA SER A 216 -7.35 15.68 -23.59
C SER A 216 -7.52 15.38 -22.11
N TYR A 217 -6.85 16.14 -21.24
CA TYR A 217 -6.98 16.00 -19.79
C TYR A 217 -8.46 16.00 -19.34
N PRO A 218 -8.93 14.97 -18.59
CA PRO A 218 -10.34 14.84 -18.20
C PRO A 218 -10.85 15.94 -17.25
N GLY A 219 -9.96 16.73 -16.61
CA GLY A 219 -10.36 17.83 -15.73
C GLY A 219 -10.70 19.14 -16.44
N SER A 220 -10.39 19.30 -17.74
CA SER A 220 -10.55 20.58 -18.45
C SER A 220 -12.01 20.96 -18.79
N SER A 221 -12.95 20.02 -18.76
CA SER A 221 -14.28 20.23 -19.36
C SER A 221 -15.40 20.56 -18.37
N ALA A 222 -15.14 20.59 -17.06
CA ALA A 222 -16.16 20.81 -16.03
C ALA A 222 -16.04 22.15 -15.25
N SER A 223 -14.94 22.89 -15.39
CA SER A 223 -14.67 24.08 -14.56
C SER A 223 -14.71 25.42 -15.30
N LYS A 224 -15.09 25.44 -16.59
CA LYS A 224 -15.08 26.68 -17.40
C LYS A 224 -16.44 27.39 -17.53
N ARG A 225 -17.42 27.08 -16.67
CA ARG A 225 -18.66 27.86 -16.56
C ARG A 225 -18.87 28.31 -15.12
N ILE A 226 -18.91 29.63 -14.95
CA ILE A 226 -19.12 30.41 -13.73
C ILE A 226 -17.83 30.63 -12.92
N ILE A 227 -16.89 31.42 -13.44
CA ILE A 227 -16.26 32.51 -12.67
C ILE A 227 -15.99 33.65 -13.66
N SER A 228 -16.99 34.50 -13.87
CA SER A 228 -16.77 35.90 -14.19
C SER A 228 -17.36 36.69 -13.03
N ASP A 229 -16.55 37.61 -12.51
CA ASP A 229 -16.85 38.59 -11.48
C ASP A 229 -16.88 38.09 -10.02
N GLN A 230 -15.71 38.15 -9.38
CA GLN A 230 -15.45 39.11 -8.28
C GLN A 230 -13.99 39.02 -7.83
N MET A 231 -13.24 40.11 -8.03
CA MET A 231 -12.01 40.40 -7.29
C MET A 231 -12.41 40.88 -5.88
N ASP A 232 -11.77 40.31 -4.86
CA ASP A 232 -11.09 41.02 -3.76
C ASP A 232 -10.98 40.13 -2.52
N GLY A 233 -9.78 40.08 -1.93
CA GLY A 233 -9.56 39.56 -0.59
C GLY A 233 -8.43 38.53 -0.51
N GLU A 234 -7.29 38.98 0.00
CA GLU A 234 -6.19 38.16 0.51
C GLU A 234 -6.71 37.08 1.48
N SER A 235 -7.02 35.89 0.96
CA SER A 235 -7.26 34.72 1.80
C SER A 235 -5.90 34.06 2.05
N GLY A 236 -5.41 34.20 3.28
CA GLY A 236 -4.12 33.65 3.71
C GLY A 236 -3.97 32.20 3.27
N LYS A 237 -2.82 31.86 2.68
CA LYS A 237 -2.40 30.48 2.45
C LYS A 237 -2.49 29.74 3.78
N LEU A 238 -3.60 29.04 4.02
CA LEU A 238 -3.69 28.06 5.09
C LEU A 238 -2.59 27.05 4.76
N LYS A 239 -1.49 27.11 5.51
CA LYS A 239 -0.30 26.29 5.28
C LYS A 239 -0.74 24.85 5.48
N ARG A 240 -1.08 24.15 4.39
CA ARG A 240 -1.51 22.76 4.43
C ARG A 240 -0.34 21.97 5.01
N LEU A 241 -0.52 21.45 6.23
CA LEU A 241 0.49 20.70 6.95
C LEU A 241 0.66 19.32 6.27
N GLY A 242 1.88 18.82 6.22
CA GLY A 242 2.20 17.55 5.57
C GLY A 242 2.48 17.64 4.07
N TYR A 243 2.94 16.51 3.54
CA TYR A 243 3.21 16.29 2.14
C TYR A 243 1.93 16.41 1.29
N GLN A 244 2.03 17.10 0.14
CA GLN A 244 0.87 17.38 -0.70
C GLN A 244 0.74 16.47 -1.92
N GLY A 245 1.73 15.61 -2.17
CA GLY A 245 1.90 14.89 -3.44
C GLY A 245 2.87 15.61 -4.39
N PRO A 246 3.26 14.96 -5.49
CA PRO A 246 4.15 15.55 -6.48
C PRO A 246 3.44 16.66 -7.26
N GLU A 247 4.16 17.73 -7.58
CA GLU A 247 3.66 18.81 -8.43
C GLU A 247 3.80 18.38 -9.90
N ILE A 248 2.67 17.98 -10.51
CA ILE A 248 2.62 17.51 -11.90
C ILE A 248 1.68 18.43 -12.67
N ASP A 249 2.17 19.00 -13.77
CA ASP A 249 1.31 19.66 -14.76
C ASP A 249 0.50 18.60 -15.52
N LEU A 250 -0.78 18.46 -15.17
CA LEU A 250 -1.66 17.44 -15.73
C LEU A 250 -2.23 17.84 -17.10
N GLU A 251 -2.23 19.12 -17.46
CA GLU A 251 -2.93 19.59 -18.67
C GLU A 251 -2.22 19.18 -19.95
N ASN A 252 -0.88 19.15 -19.92
CA ASN A 252 -0.03 18.94 -21.09
C ASN A 252 0.48 17.50 -21.25
N LEU A 253 -0.11 16.54 -20.56
CA LEU A 253 0.30 15.13 -20.63
C LEU A 253 -0.42 14.37 -21.75
N SER A 254 0.22 13.28 -22.21
CA SER A 254 -0.33 12.39 -23.24
C SER A 254 -1.37 11.42 -22.66
N TRP A 255 -2.54 11.95 -22.31
CA TRP A 255 -3.61 11.18 -21.70
C TRP A 255 -4.19 10.10 -22.63
N ARG A 256 -4.58 8.99 -22.01
CA ARG A 256 -5.25 7.85 -22.60
C ARG A 256 -6.50 7.52 -21.81
N VAL A 257 -7.49 6.91 -22.45
CA VAL A 257 -8.71 6.42 -21.79
C VAL A 257 -8.96 4.95 -22.10
N LEU A 258 -9.45 4.23 -21.09
CA LEU A 258 -10.03 2.90 -21.21
C LEU A 258 -11.39 2.89 -20.52
N ASN A 259 -12.42 2.54 -21.27
CA ASN A 259 -13.78 2.41 -20.75
C ASN A 259 -14.09 0.96 -20.35
N GLY A 260 -14.96 0.82 -19.35
CA GLY A 260 -15.50 -0.45 -18.90
C GLY A 260 -16.42 -1.13 -19.93
N PRO A 261 -17.04 -2.26 -19.56
CA PRO A 261 -17.02 -2.84 -18.22
C PRO A 261 -15.70 -3.54 -17.87
N PHE A 262 -15.38 -3.54 -16.58
CA PHE A 262 -14.21 -4.22 -16.00
C PHE A 262 -14.65 -5.36 -15.08
N ILE A 263 -13.87 -6.44 -15.04
CA ILE A 263 -13.93 -7.44 -13.96
C ILE A 263 -13.10 -6.95 -12.78
N SER A 264 -11.88 -6.47 -13.05
CA SER A 264 -10.97 -5.96 -12.03
C SER A 264 -9.97 -5.01 -12.63
N VAL A 265 -9.55 -4.03 -11.83
CA VAL A 265 -8.46 -3.10 -12.10
C VAL A 265 -7.62 -3.02 -10.83
N TRP A 266 -6.32 -3.14 -10.94
CA TRP A 266 -5.45 -2.93 -9.79
C TRP A 266 -4.08 -2.37 -10.21
N LEU A 267 -3.46 -1.67 -9.28
CA LEU A 267 -2.18 -0.99 -9.40
C LEU A 267 -1.21 -1.56 -8.37
N HIS A 268 0.06 -1.67 -8.73
CA HIS A 268 1.12 -2.05 -7.80
C HIS A 268 2.35 -1.17 -7.93
N ASN A 269 2.98 -0.98 -6.77
CA ASN A 269 4.27 -0.32 -6.62
C ASN A 269 5.42 -1.34 -6.48
N VAL A 270 5.12 -2.58 -6.10
CA VAL A 270 6.10 -3.66 -5.93
C VAL A 270 5.55 -5.00 -6.42
N PRO A 271 6.39 -6.00 -6.73
CA PRO A 271 5.93 -7.20 -7.44
C PRO A 271 4.88 -8.06 -6.73
N TRP A 272 4.97 -8.17 -5.41
CA TRP A 272 4.12 -9.05 -4.62
C TRP A 272 3.12 -8.23 -3.80
N GLY A 273 1.82 -8.54 -3.94
CA GLY A 273 0.75 -8.00 -3.09
C GLY A 273 0.58 -8.77 -1.78
N ALA A 274 0.91 -10.07 -1.81
CA ALA A 274 0.92 -10.95 -0.64
C ALA A 274 2.00 -12.04 -0.84
N GLU A 275 2.20 -12.89 0.17
CA GLU A 275 3.23 -13.95 0.13
C GLU A 275 3.06 -14.93 -1.04
N ASN A 276 1.80 -15.20 -1.42
CA ASN A 276 1.42 -16.08 -2.53
C ASN A 276 0.79 -15.30 -3.69
N THR A 277 1.09 -14.01 -3.87
CA THR A 277 0.42 -13.22 -4.92
C THR A 277 1.41 -12.26 -5.56
N LYS A 278 2.07 -12.72 -6.63
CA LYS A 278 2.96 -11.92 -7.47
C LYS A 278 2.14 -11.12 -8.48
N ALA A 279 1.33 -10.20 -7.97
CA ALA A 279 0.30 -9.50 -8.71
C ALA A 279 0.83 -8.61 -9.86
N ALA A 280 2.05 -8.10 -9.73
CA ALA A 280 2.68 -7.23 -10.74
C ALA A 280 4.15 -7.62 -10.99
N PRO A 281 4.42 -8.72 -11.70
CA PRO A 281 5.75 -9.33 -11.77
C PRO A 281 6.88 -8.42 -12.29
N ASN A 282 6.56 -7.33 -13.00
CA ASN A 282 7.53 -6.38 -13.56
C ASN A 282 7.59 -5.04 -12.80
N ALA A 283 6.89 -4.92 -11.66
CA ALA A 283 6.92 -3.72 -10.85
C ALA A 283 8.30 -3.51 -10.22
N GLU A 284 8.73 -2.26 -10.16
CA GLU A 284 10.02 -1.87 -9.62
C GLU A 284 9.81 -0.91 -8.46
N PHE A 285 10.67 -1.00 -7.44
CA PHE A 285 10.47 -0.27 -6.19
C PHE A 285 10.52 1.25 -6.36
N SER A 286 11.28 1.73 -7.35
CA SER A 286 11.55 3.16 -7.49
C SER A 286 11.73 3.66 -8.91
N ASP A 287 10.94 3.14 -9.87
CA ASP A 287 11.05 3.52 -11.28
C ASP A 287 10.20 4.77 -11.62
N GLY A 288 9.42 5.26 -10.67
CA GLY A 288 8.56 6.42 -10.81
C GLY A 288 7.26 6.11 -11.54
N TYR A 289 6.85 4.85 -11.62
CA TYR A 289 5.62 4.38 -12.27
C TYR A 289 4.84 3.41 -11.37
N LEU A 290 3.57 3.20 -11.72
CA LEU A 290 2.76 2.13 -11.16
C LEU A 290 2.42 1.12 -12.24
N ASP A 291 2.48 -0.16 -11.90
CA ASP A 291 2.07 -1.24 -12.80
C ASP A 291 0.56 -1.41 -12.69
N LEU A 292 -0.14 -1.10 -13.77
CA LEU A 292 -1.58 -1.17 -13.94
C LEU A 292 -1.96 -2.48 -14.64
N ILE A 293 -2.79 -3.28 -13.96
CA ILE A 293 -3.30 -4.54 -14.47
C ILE A 293 -4.82 -4.47 -14.55
N ILE A 294 -5.34 -4.84 -15.73
CA ILE A 294 -6.76 -4.68 -16.07
C ILE A 294 -7.30 -6.00 -16.61
N MET A 295 -8.49 -6.37 -16.15
CA MET A 295 -9.26 -7.49 -16.65
C MET A 295 -10.64 -6.99 -17.09
N LYS A 296 -10.97 -7.12 -18.38
CA LYS A 296 -12.28 -6.71 -18.92
C LYS A 296 -13.24 -7.88 -19.12
N ASN A 297 -12.84 -8.84 -19.95
CA ASN A 297 -13.66 -10.00 -20.32
C ASN A 297 -12.84 -11.27 -20.13
N CYS A 298 -13.26 -12.12 -19.20
CA CYS A 298 -12.60 -13.39 -18.92
C CYS A 298 -13.67 -14.44 -18.58
N PRO A 299 -13.78 -15.55 -19.34
CA PRO A 299 -14.65 -16.65 -18.97
C PRO A 299 -14.21 -17.29 -17.64
N LYS A 300 -15.13 -17.92 -16.92
CA LYS A 300 -14.88 -18.41 -15.55
C LYS A 300 -13.74 -19.44 -15.45
N LEU A 301 -13.60 -20.34 -16.42
CA LEU A 301 -12.55 -21.37 -16.41
C LEU A 301 -11.13 -20.75 -16.59
N PRO A 302 -10.88 -19.92 -17.63
CA PRO A 302 -9.66 -19.11 -17.68
C PRO A 302 -9.42 -18.27 -16.43
N LEU A 303 -10.47 -17.68 -15.85
CA LEU A 303 -10.36 -16.88 -14.63
C LEU A 303 -9.87 -17.70 -13.43
N LEU A 304 -10.27 -18.97 -13.29
CA LEU A 304 -9.75 -19.88 -12.27
C LEU A 304 -8.25 -20.15 -12.47
N SER A 305 -7.82 -20.38 -13.72
CA SER A 305 -6.40 -20.57 -14.05
C SER A 305 -5.61 -19.31 -13.71
N LEU A 306 -6.13 -18.13 -14.08
CA LEU A 306 -5.51 -16.84 -13.78
C LEU A 306 -5.28 -16.63 -12.29
N MET A 307 -6.22 -17.02 -11.43
CA MET A 307 -6.04 -16.91 -9.99
C MET A 307 -4.92 -17.82 -9.46
N SER A 308 -4.73 -18.99 -10.08
CA SER A 308 -3.61 -19.88 -9.73
C SER A 308 -2.28 -19.33 -10.25
N ASP A 309 -2.28 -18.72 -11.44
CA ASP A 309 -1.09 -18.13 -12.05
C ASP A 309 -0.63 -16.83 -11.35
N LEU A 310 -1.50 -16.18 -10.55
CA LEU A 310 -1.09 -15.06 -9.69
C LEU A 310 0.01 -15.46 -8.68
N ASN A 311 0.09 -16.73 -8.29
CA ASN A 311 1.09 -17.21 -7.33
C ASN A 311 2.53 -17.07 -7.86
N ASN A 312 2.71 -17.09 -9.18
CA ASN A 312 4.01 -16.99 -9.85
C ASN A 312 4.14 -15.80 -10.82
N GLY A 313 3.07 -15.02 -10.98
CA GLY A 313 3.00 -13.88 -11.89
C GLY A 313 2.70 -14.26 -13.35
N GLY A 314 2.32 -15.51 -13.63
CA GLY A 314 2.03 -16.01 -14.97
C GLY A 314 0.75 -15.43 -15.58
N HIS A 315 -0.14 -14.89 -14.74
CA HIS A 315 -1.44 -14.33 -15.14
C HIS A 315 -1.32 -13.23 -16.19
N VAL A 316 -0.22 -12.46 -16.16
CA VAL A 316 0.03 -11.36 -17.11
C VAL A 316 0.25 -11.82 -18.55
N LYS A 317 0.49 -13.12 -18.79
CA LYS A 317 0.65 -13.70 -20.13
C LYS A 317 -0.67 -14.04 -20.80
N SER A 318 -1.77 -14.00 -20.06
CA SER A 318 -3.09 -14.34 -20.58
C SER A 318 -3.64 -13.25 -21.50
N PRO A 319 -4.33 -13.61 -22.60
CA PRO A 319 -4.98 -12.63 -23.46
C PRO A 319 -6.13 -11.87 -22.78
N HIS A 320 -6.56 -12.32 -21.59
CA HIS A 320 -7.60 -11.67 -20.80
C HIS A 320 -7.07 -10.61 -19.82
N VAL A 321 -5.74 -10.46 -19.74
CA VAL A 321 -5.06 -9.53 -18.82
C VAL A 321 -4.31 -8.50 -19.67
N MET A 322 -4.58 -7.23 -19.41
CA MET A 322 -3.80 -6.12 -19.93
C MET A 322 -2.85 -5.64 -18.83
N TYR A 323 -1.57 -5.49 -19.16
CA TYR A 323 -0.52 -5.07 -18.24
C TYR A 323 0.18 -3.86 -18.83
N LEU A 324 0.23 -2.74 -18.10
CA LEU A 324 0.96 -1.55 -18.53
C LEU A 324 1.50 -0.75 -17.36
N LYS A 325 2.55 0.05 -17.59
CA LYS A 325 3.05 1.00 -16.59
C LYS A 325 2.44 2.39 -16.81
N VAL A 326 2.07 3.08 -15.73
CA VAL A 326 1.46 4.43 -15.76
C VAL A 326 2.14 5.39 -14.79
N LYS A 327 2.23 6.67 -15.18
CA LYS A 327 2.73 7.75 -14.31
C LYS A 327 1.63 8.39 -13.48
N VAL A 328 0.45 8.53 -14.08
CA VAL A 328 -0.73 9.12 -13.45
C VAL A 328 -1.94 8.27 -13.87
N LEU A 329 -2.85 8.01 -12.93
CA LEU A 329 -4.13 7.37 -13.19
C LEU A 329 -5.25 8.18 -12.53
N VAL A 330 -6.36 8.37 -13.23
CA VAL A 330 -7.63 8.81 -12.67
C VAL A 330 -8.62 7.66 -12.85
N LEU A 331 -9.10 7.13 -11.73
CA LEU A 331 -10.15 6.12 -11.71
C LEU A 331 -11.48 6.84 -11.50
N GLU A 332 -12.41 6.67 -12.44
CA GLU A 332 -13.80 7.07 -12.31
C GLU A 332 -14.65 5.80 -12.15
N PRO A 333 -14.94 5.38 -10.91
CA PRO A 333 -15.65 4.15 -10.65
C PRO A 333 -17.15 4.34 -10.91
N GLY A 334 -17.78 3.35 -11.54
CA GLY A 334 -19.22 3.34 -11.80
C GLY A 334 -19.95 2.18 -11.09
N PRO A 335 -21.25 2.01 -11.40
CA PRO A 335 -22.08 0.97 -10.82
C PRO A 335 -21.73 -0.42 -11.36
N ARG A 336 -22.28 -1.45 -10.71
CA ARG A 336 -22.20 -2.83 -11.17
C ARG A 336 -23.09 -3.01 -12.39
N ARG A 337 -22.57 -3.67 -13.42
CA ARG A 337 -23.32 -4.00 -14.61
C ARG A 337 -24.51 -4.90 -14.25
N GLY A 338 -25.71 -4.47 -14.62
CA GLY A 338 -26.97 -5.19 -14.34
C GLY A 338 -27.66 -4.77 -13.04
N ASP A 339 -27.07 -3.89 -12.22
CA ASP A 339 -27.68 -3.37 -11.00
C ASP A 339 -27.17 -1.96 -10.71
N GLN A 340 -27.92 -0.93 -11.16
CA GLN A 340 -27.54 0.47 -11.04
C GLN A 340 -27.54 0.99 -9.59
N GLU A 341 -28.18 0.28 -8.66
CA GLU A 341 -28.23 0.62 -7.24
C GLU A 341 -27.03 0.05 -6.45
N LYS A 342 -26.22 -0.79 -7.09
CA LYS A 342 -25.04 -1.40 -6.47
C LYS A 342 -23.75 -0.94 -7.11
N GLU A 343 -22.80 -0.58 -6.27
CA GLU A 343 -21.49 -0.09 -6.63
C GLU A 343 -20.39 -0.98 -6.02
N GLY A 344 -19.13 -0.67 -6.29
CA GLY A 344 -17.98 -1.46 -5.87
C GLY A 344 -17.34 -1.01 -4.56
N ILE A 345 -16.12 -1.50 -4.36
CA ILE A 345 -15.22 -1.16 -3.27
C ILE A 345 -13.90 -0.73 -3.91
N ILE A 346 -13.27 0.30 -3.35
CA ILE A 346 -11.90 0.69 -3.67
C ILE A 346 -11.06 0.40 -2.43
N ASP A 347 -10.03 -0.40 -2.63
CA ASP A 347 -9.09 -0.86 -1.61
C ASP A 347 -7.71 -0.30 -1.92
N ALA A 348 -6.99 0.16 -0.90
CA ALA A 348 -5.60 0.56 -1.00
C ALA A 348 -4.82 -0.01 0.19
N ASP A 349 -3.71 -0.70 -0.12
CA ASP A 349 -2.84 -1.36 0.88
C ASP A 349 -3.59 -2.27 1.89
N GLY A 350 -4.73 -2.84 1.49
CA GLY A 350 -5.56 -3.74 2.29
C GLY A 350 -6.56 -3.03 3.21
N GLU A 351 -6.76 -1.73 3.03
CA GLU A 351 -7.75 -0.88 3.69
C GLU A 351 -8.82 -0.38 2.72
N VAL A 352 -10.04 -0.23 3.23
CA VAL A 352 -11.13 0.31 2.43
C VAL A 352 -11.00 1.83 2.28
N LEU A 353 -10.67 2.27 1.08
CA LEU A 353 -10.55 3.67 0.73
C LEU A 353 -11.92 4.29 0.44
N ALA A 354 -12.75 3.61 -0.36
CA ALA A 354 -14.10 4.05 -0.70
C ALA A 354 -15.08 2.87 -0.81
N ARG A 355 -16.34 3.10 -0.40
CA ARG A 355 -17.45 2.15 -0.51
C ARG A 355 -18.58 2.76 -1.28
N GLY A 356 -19.02 2.09 -2.33
CA GLY A 356 -20.22 2.48 -3.05
C GLY A 356 -21.49 1.92 -2.42
N LYS A 357 -22.65 2.43 -2.87
CA LYS A 357 -23.98 1.97 -2.44
C LYS A 357 -24.15 0.46 -2.67
N GLY A 358 -24.84 -0.20 -1.74
CA GLY A 358 -25.12 -1.64 -1.84
C GLY A 358 -23.87 -2.55 -1.81
N SER A 359 -22.71 -2.02 -1.39
CA SER A 359 -21.48 -2.78 -1.16
C SER A 359 -21.36 -3.27 0.31
N TYR A 360 -20.33 -4.07 0.59
CA TYR A 360 -20.10 -4.66 1.91
C TYR A 360 -19.91 -3.60 3.02
N GLN A 361 -20.65 -3.75 4.13
CA GLN A 361 -20.58 -2.87 5.30
C GLN A 361 -20.69 -1.37 4.92
N CYS A 362 -21.60 -1.04 4.00
CA CYS A 362 -21.82 0.31 3.47
C CYS A 362 -22.09 1.39 4.55
N GLU A 363 -22.50 1.01 5.76
CA GLU A 363 -22.76 1.94 6.87
C GLU A 363 -21.49 2.44 7.58
N GLN A 364 -20.34 1.78 7.38
CA GLN A 364 -19.08 2.26 7.94
C GLN A 364 -18.50 3.41 7.11
N LYS A 365 -18.16 4.52 7.77
CA LYS A 365 -17.54 5.68 7.14
C LYS A 365 -16.24 5.27 6.45
N ALA A 366 -16.19 5.43 5.12
CA ALA A 366 -14.97 5.29 4.34
C ALA A 366 -14.17 6.61 4.35
N LEU A 367 -12.88 6.53 4.02
CA LEU A 367 -12.00 7.70 3.98
C LEU A 367 -12.37 8.63 2.80
N MET A 368 -12.76 8.05 1.67
CA MET A 368 -13.12 8.73 0.43
C MET A 368 -14.52 8.30 -0.03
N ALA A 369 -15.16 9.14 -0.84
CA ALA A 369 -16.39 8.79 -1.55
C ALA A 369 -16.09 7.83 -2.70
N TYR A 370 -17.06 6.98 -3.05
CA TYR A 370 -17.01 6.15 -4.24
C TYR A 370 -17.28 7.00 -5.49
N ASP A 371 -16.27 7.77 -5.87
CA ASP A 371 -16.29 8.74 -6.96
C ASP A 371 -14.87 8.87 -7.53
N LYS A 372 -14.70 9.70 -8.56
CA LYS A 372 -13.43 9.98 -9.21
C LYS A 372 -12.32 10.25 -8.19
N LEU A 373 -11.20 9.55 -8.36
CA LEU A 373 -9.98 9.74 -7.59
C LEU A 373 -8.79 9.80 -8.53
N GLN A 374 -7.79 10.58 -8.15
CA GLN A 374 -6.54 10.74 -8.88
C GLN A 374 -5.41 10.07 -8.11
N ILE A 375 -4.53 9.40 -8.83
CA ILE A 375 -3.40 8.65 -8.33
C ILE A 375 -2.16 9.14 -9.07
N THR A 376 -1.19 9.62 -8.31
CA THR A 376 0.10 10.10 -8.79
C THR A 376 1.20 9.37 -8.05
N VAL A 377 2.41 9.28 -8.62
CA VAL A 377 3.53 8.59 -7.97
C VAL A 377 4.75 9.50 -7.87
N ASP A 378 5.28 9.61 -6.66
CA ASP A 378 6.55 10.27 -6.37
C ASP A 378 7.68 9.24 -6.31
N GLN A 379 8.76 9.52 -7.04
CA GLN A 379 9.82 8.55 -7.26
C GLN A 379 10.78 8.51 -6.06
N GLY A 380 10.89 7.37 -5.41
CA GLY A 380 11.86 7.12 -4.35
C GLY A 380 11.66 7.97 -3.09
N LEU A 381 10.43 8.42 -2.83
CA LEU A 381 10.11 9.29 -1.70
C LEU A 381 10.42 8.66 -0.34
N ALA A 382 10.19 7.36 -0.19
CA ALA A 382 10.49 6.60 1.02
C ALA A 382 11.78 5.77 0.87
N THR A 383 12.33 5.33 1.99
CA THR A 383 13.49 4.43 1.99
C THR A 383 13.19 3.19 2.83
N LEU A 384 13.50 2.00 2.31
CA LEU A 384 13.38 0.73 3.00
C LEU A 384 14.76 0.12 3.26
N PHE A 385 14.89 -0.63 4.35
CA PHE A 385 15.97 -1.62 4.47
C PHE A 385 15.73 -2.77 3.49
N THR A 386 16.81 -3.27 2.90
CA THR A 386 16.76 -4.29 1.85
C THR A 386 17.89 -5.32 2.03
N PRO A 387 17.82 -6.53 1.44
CA PRO A 387 18.87 -7.53 1.61
C PRO A 387 20.22 -7.19 0.95
N ILE A 388 20.21 -6.39 -0.14
CA ILE A 388 21.39 -5.96 -0.92
C ILE A 388 21.27 -4.53 -1.44
#